data_AF-A0AAV0X333-F1
#
_entry.id   AF-A0AAV0X333-F1
#
_cell.length_a   1.000
_cell.length_b   1.000
_cell.length_c   1.000
_cell.angle_alpha   90.00
_cell.angle_beta   90.00
_cell.angle_gamma   90.00
#
_symmetry.space_group_name_H-M   'P 1'
#
loop_
_entity.id
_entity.type
_entity.pdbx_description
1 polymer ?
#
loop_
_entity_poly.entity_id
_entity_poly.type
_entity_poly.pdbx_seq_one_letter_code
_entity_poly.pdbx_strand_id
1 'polypeptide(L)'
;MVANRLAENPTDWVNLFKLYNSGTYNNQWMILNYAAFQPGSPLPPRDVLHVLEQIPGFVMHDDFTGHLINRTYWASYNVPYFPFIFNVSGNYDMAQRHGSWFSYSETPGARIFARDHVKVHCSNCMLHLMRSNNYTRDPEARCDCTPPYSAENAISARSDLNPVNGTYPMKMLGHRSHGATDVKVTSNQLFKQLQFKAVAGPTQGSDNSLGPFCWSKSDFNDKVSHLGHPDCFNFKPVLHQWSL
;
A
#
# COMPACT_ATOMS: atom_id res chain seq x y z
N MET A 1 0.03 2.52 19.14
CA MET A 1 -0.85 1.76 20.05
C MET A 1 -1.68 2.68 20.94
N VAL A 2 -1.08 3.62 21.67
CA VAL A 2 -1.79 4.56 22.55
C VAL A 2 -2.91 5.31 21.82
N ALA A 3 -2.62 5.92 20.66
CA ALA A 3 -3.63 6.61 19.84
C ALA A 3 -4.83 5.70 19.48
N ASN A 4 -4.59 4.47 19.00
CA ASN A 4 -5.67 3.51 18.69
C ASN A 4 -6.53 3.15 19.92
N ARG A 5 -5.97 3.22 21.13
CA ARG A 5 -6.67 2.77 22.35
C ARG A 5 -7.46 3.88 23.02
N LEU A 6 -7.00 5.12 22.91
CA LEU A 6 -7.55 6.26 23.64
C LEU A 6 -8.37 7.23 22.76
N ALA A 7 -8.21 7.18 21.44
CA ALA A 7 -8.93 8.10 20.56
C ALA A 7 -10.40 7.71 20.43
N GLU A 8 -11.29 8.70 20.56
CA GLU A 8 -12.72 8.53 20.32
C GLU A 8 -13.14 8.98 18.91
N ASN A 9 -12.34 9.84 18.29
CA ASN A 9 -12.54 10.36 16.93
C ASN A 9 -11.19 10.57 16.22
N PRO A 10 -11.17 10.86 14.91
CA PRO A 10 -9.91 11.02 14.16
C PRO A 10 -9.01 12.15 14.67
N THR A 11 -9.60 13.26 15.12
CA THR A 11 -8.85 14.41 15.64
C THR A 11 -8.11 14.06 16.93
N ASP A 12 -8.75 13.31 17.84
CA ASP A 12 -8.11 12.78 19.05
C ASP A 12 -6.97 11.84 18.70
N TRP A 13 -7.19 10.96 17.71
CA TRP A 13 -6.16 10.03 17.25
C TRP A 13 -4.91 10.77 16.81
N VAL A 14 -5.07 11.82 16.00
CA VAL A 14 -3.98 12.67 15.52
C VAL A 14 -3.30 13.41 16.66
N ASN A 15 -4.06 13.98 17.57
CA ASN A 15 -3.54 14.74 18.71
C ASN A 15 -2.74 13.85 19.66
N LEU A 16 -3.18 12.62 19.89
CA LEU A 16 -2.46 11.63 20.70
C LEU A 16 -1.24 11.09 19.96
N PHE A 17 -1.35 10.79 18.66
CA PHE A 17 -0.28 10.18 17.88
C PHE A 17 0.93 11.10 17.74
N LYS A 18 0.72 12.42 17.56
CA LYS A 18 1.80 13.38 17.34
C LYS A 18 2.60 13.71 18.60
N LEU A 19 2.13 13.34 19.79
CA LEU A 19 2.84 13.58 21.05
C LEU A 19 4.16 12.82 21.04
N TYR A 20 5.25 13.50 21.40
CA TYR A 20 6.59 12.92 21.51
C TYR A 20 7.05 12.20 20.22
N ASN A 21 6.75 12.78 19.05
CA ASN A 21 7.20 12.28 17.75
C ASN A 21 8.69 11.88 17.79
N SER A 22 8.97 10.60 17.60
CA SER A 22 10.31 10.04 17.65
C SER A 22 11.10 10.24 16.35
N GLY A 23 10.43 10.55 15.23
CA GLY A 23 11.04 10.57 13.91
C GLY A 23 11.41 9.18 13.37
N THR A 24 10.88 8.12 13.96
CA THR A 24 11.14 6.74 13.55
C THR A 24 9.86 6.08 13.06
N TYR A 25 9.98 5.16 12.09
CA TYR A 25 8.82 4.54 11.42
C TYR A 25 7.89 5.64 10.86
N ASN A 26 8.47 6.44 9.96
CA ASN A 26 7.83 7.60 9.34
C ASN A 26 6.83 7.15 8.29
N ASN A 27 5.55 7.47 8.49
CA ASN A 27 4.44 6.97 7.67
C ASN A 27 3.49 8.10 7.26
N GLN A 28 2.71 7.82 6.22
CA GLN A 28 1.40 8.40 6.01
C GLN A 28 0.33 7.52 6.68
N TRP A 29 -0.30 8.04 7.73
CA TRP A 29 -1.42 7.42 8.41
C TRP A 29 -2.74 7.91 7.83
N MET A 30 -3.66 6.99 7.59
CA MET A 30 -5.03 7.26 7.15
C MET A 30 -5.99 6.84 8.25
N ILE A 31 -6.79 7.78 8.75
CA ILE A 31 -7.75 7.58 9.83
C ILE A 31 -9.14 7.78 9.23
N LEU A 32 -9.91 6.69 9.14
CA LEU A 32 -11.23 6.66 8.53
C LEU A 32 -12.32 6.60 9.62
N ASN A 33 -13.20 7.59 9.62
CA ASN A 33 -14.33 7.69 10.55
C ASN A 33 -15.58 7.00 9.98
N TYR A 34 -15.73 5.71 10.24
CA TYR A 34 -16.95 5.00 9.82
C TYR A 34 -18.23 5.50 10.51
N ALA A 35 -18.14 6.17 11.67
CA ALA A 35 -19.31 6.74 12.34
C ALA A 35 -19.94 7.89 11.54
N ALA A 36 -19.12 8.63 10.77
CA ALA A 36 -19.57 9.67 9.86
C ALA A 36 -20.08 9.14 8.50
N PHE A 37 -20.01 7.82 8.26
CA PHE A 37 -20.38 7.21 6.98
C PHE A 37 -21.76 6.51 7.05
N GLN A 38 -22.73 7.03 6.28
CA GLN A 38 -24.06 6.43 6.12
C GLN A 38 -24.25 5.90 4.68
N PRO A 39 -24.39 4.57 4.48
CA PRO A 39 -24.66 4.01 3.17
C PRO A 39 -25.93 4.58 2.53
N GLY A 40 -25.85 4.94 1.24
CA GLY A 40 -26.96 5.50 0.49
C GLY A 40 -27.13 7.03 0.65
N SER A 41 -26.37 7.65 1.55
CA SER A 41 -26.36 9.10 1.75
C SER A 41 -25.06 9.71 1.21
N PRO A 42 -25.07 11.00 0.79
CA PRO A 42 -23.85 11.73 0.53
C PRO A 42 -22.94 11.77 1.75
N LEU A 43 -21.62 11.81 1.54
CA LEU A 43 -20.67 12.02 2.64
C LEU A 43 -20.88 13.41 3.25
N PRO A 44 -20.68 13.58 4.57
CA PRO A 44 -20.59 14.90 5.17
C PRO A 44 -19.37 15.65 4.57
N PRO A 45 -19.36 17.00 4.59
CA PRO A 45 -18.29 17.78 3.97
C PRO A 45 -16.93 17.66 4.66
N ARG A 46 -16.86 17.04 5.85
CA ARG A 46 -15.68 16.92 6.71
C ARG A 46 -15.79 15.68 7.61
N ASP A 47 -14.70 15.33 8.28
CA ASP A 47 -14.55 14.35 9.36
C ASP A 47 -14.79 12.88 8.96
N VAL A 48 -14.57 12.52 7.69
CA VAL A 48 -14.61 11.13 7.18
C VAL A 48 -13.20 10.56 7.05
N LEU A 49 -12.27 11.29 6.43
CA LEU A 49 -10.91 10.83 6.18
C LEU A 49 -9.91 11.88 6.67
N HIS A 50 -9.08 11.51 7.64
CA HIS A 50 -7.93 12.31 8.04
C HIS A 50 -6.63 11.63 7.59
N VAL A 51 -5.69 12.44 7.14
CA VAL A 51 -4.37 11.97 6.73
C VAL A 51 -3.32 12.69 7.56
N LEU A 52 -2.36 11.93 8.09
CA LEU A 52 -1.25 12.44 8.88
C LEU A 52 0.07 11.90 8.32
N GLU A 53 1.06 12.76 8.14
CA GLU A 53 2.42 12.36 7.76
C GLU A 53 3.42 12.77 8.83
N GLN A 54 4.30 11.83 9.20
CA GLN A 54 5.34 12.02 10.20
C GLN A 54 6.72 11.86 9.57
N ILE A 55 7.65 12.75 9.94
CA ILE A 55 9.11 12.62 9.75
C ILE A 55 9.83 13.09 11.02
N PRO A 56 11.17 12.97 11.15
CA PRO A 56 11.89 13.54 12.28
C PRO A 56 11.60 15.04 12.47
N GLY A 57 11.11 15.40 13.65
CA GLY A 57 10.82 16.78 14.03
C GLY A 57 9.50 17.36 13.50
N PHE A 58 8.80 16.70 12.57
CA PHE A 58 7.59 17.24 11.95
C PHE A 58 6.45 16.23 11.87
N VAL A 59 5.23 16.72 12.12
CA VAL A 59 3.98 16.00 11.87
C VAL A 59 3.04 16.96 11.15
N MET A 60 2.54 16.57 9.99
CA MET A 60 1.48 17.29 9.27
C MET A 60 0.21 16.47 9.25
N HIS A 61 -0.93 17.15 9.30
CA HIS A 61 -2.25 16.53 9.30
C HIS A 61 -3.25 17.45 8.62
N ASP A 62 -4.20 16.85 7.91
CA ASP A 62 -5.38 17.53 7.40
C ASP A 62 -6.56 16.57 7.24
N ASP A 63 -7.76 17.13 7.07
CA ASP A 63 -8.99 16.43 6.73
C ASP A 63 -9.16 16.37 5.21
N PHE A 64 -9.06 15.16 4.67
CA PHE A 64 -9.17 14.85 3.25
C PHE A 64 -10.56 14.38 2.81
N THR A 65 -11.60 14.63 3.61
CA THR A 65 -12.98 14.29 3.24
C THR A 65 -13.40 14.96 1.94
N GLY A 66 -13.07 16.24 1.74
CA GLY A 66 -13.34 16.94 0.47
C GLY A 66 -12.61 16.32 -0.73
N HIS A 67 -11.38 15.84 -0.53
CA HIS A 67 -10.64 15.10 -1.56
C HIS A 67 -11.33 13.77 -1.87
N LEU A 68 -11.73 13.03 -0.84
CA LEU A 68 -12.41 11.75 -0.99
C LEU A 68 -13.75 11.91 -1.73
N ILE A 69 -14.52 12.97 -1.47
CA ILE A 69 -15.75 13.31 -2.19
C ILE A 69 -15.46 13.58 -3.67
N ASN A 70 -14.46 14.43 -3.96
CA ASN A 70 -14.17 14.88 -5.32
C ASN A 70 -13.48 13.82 -6.18
N ARG A 71 -12.63 12.98 -5.58
CA ARG A 71 -11.83 11.98 -6.29
C ARG A 71 -12.39 10.57 -6.16
N THR A 72 -13.30 10.32 -5.22
CA THR A 72 -13.90 9.01 -4.91
C THR A 72 -12.96 7.95 -4.33
N TYR A 73 -11.67 8.27 -4.17
CA TYR A 73 -10.69 7.40 -3.51
C TYR A 73 -9.56 8.22 -2.87
N TRP A 74 -8.82 7.57 -1.97
CA TRP A 74 -7.50 7.99 -1.52
C TRP A 74 -6.54 6.81 -1.70
N ALA A 75 -5.35 7.06 -2.22
CA ALA A 75 -4.32 6.04 -2.40
C ALA A 75 -3.03 6.45 -1.70
N SER A 76 -2.31 5.45 -1.19
CA SER A 76 -1.04 5.62 -0.48
C SER A 76 -0.03 4.61 -1.01
N TYR A 77 1.19 5.05 -1.29
CA TYR A 77 2.19 4.26 -2.02
C TYR A 77 3.63 4.72 -1.72
N ASN A 78 3.92 4.98 -0.44
CA ASN A 78 5.26 5.30 0.08
C ASN A 78 5.88 6.62 -0.42
N VAL A 79 5.08 7.53 -0.95
CA VAL A 79 5.50 8.91 -1.27
C VAL A 79 4.60 9.88 -0.49
N PRO A 80 5.15 10.85 0.26
CA PRO A 80 4.36 11.80 1.05
C PRO A 80 3.54 12.73 0.14
N TYR A 81 2.30 12.98 0.55
CA TYR A 81 1.35 13.88 -0.08
C TYR A 81 1.63 15.34 0.25
N PHE A 82 1.92 15.67 1.51
CA PHE A 82 2.03 17.07 1.92
C PHE A 82 3.29 17.69 1.31
N PRO A 83 3.18 18.79 0.53
CA PRO A 83 4.33 19.36 -0.18
C PRO A 83 5.51 19.72 0.73
N PHE A 84 5.23 20.20 1.94
CA PHE A 84 6.28 20.46 2.94
C PHE A 84 7.04 19.17 3.28
N ILE A 85 6.34 18.10 3.70
CA ILE A 85 6.94 16.82 4.07
C ILE A 85 7.67 16.20 2.88
N PHE A 86 7.09 16.25 1.68
CA PHE A 86 7.72 15.80 0.44
C PHE A 86 9.06 16.50 0.18
N ASN A 87 9.12 17.82 0.34
CA ASN A 87 10.35 18.57 0.13
C ASN A 87 11.39 18.29 1.21
N VAL A 88 11.03 18.41 2.50
CA VAL A 88 12.02 18.30 3.59
C VAL A 88 12.50 16.86 3.84
N SER A 89 11.77 15.86 3.36
CA SER A 89 12.22 14.45 3.37
C SER A 89 13.14 14.08 2.20
N GLY A 90 13.42 15.02 1.29
CA GLY A 90 14.30 14.81 0.14
C GLY A 90 13.66 14.17 -1.08
N ASN A 91 12.34 13.94 -1.10
CA ASN A 91 11.66 13.33 -2.25
C ASN A 91 11.74 14.22 -3.49
N TYR A 92 11.71 15.55 -3.33
CA TYR A 92 11.91 16.48 -4.45
C TYR A 92 13.25 16.27 -5.15
N ASP A 93 14.35 16.21 -4.39
CA ASP A 93 15.68 15.98 -4.95
C ASP A 93 15.80 14.61 -5.62
N MET A 94 15.18 13.59 -5.02
CA MET A 94 15.16 12.24 -5.60
C MET A 94 14.36 12.20 -6.90
N ALA A 95 13.24 12.92 -6.99
CA ALA A 95 12.47 13.04 -8.23
C ALA A 95 13.26 13.76 -9.34
N GLN A 96 14.05 14.78 -9.00
CA GLN A 96 14.94 15.44 -9.97
C GLN A 96 16.05 14.51 -10.48
N ARG A 97 16.62 13.66 -9.60
CA ARG A 97 17.74 12.78 -9.94
C ARG A 97 17.32 11.48 -10.62
N HIS A 98 16.20 10.91 -10.20
CA HIS A 98 15.77 9.55 -10.56
C HIS A 98 14.40 9.51 -11.23
N GLY A 99 13.79 10.66 -11.48
CA GLY A 99 12.56 10.80 -12.24
C GLY A 99 11.29 10.43 -11.48
N SER A 100 10.26 10.05 -12.25
CA SER A 100 8.88 9.90 -11.79
C SER A 100 8.68 8.87 -10.67
N TRP A 101 9.62 7.96 -10.46
CA TRP A 101 9.52 6.95 -9.41
C TRP A 101 9.48 7.54 -7.98
N PHE A 102 9.98 8.75 -7.79
CA PHE A 102 9.89 9.50 -6.51
C PHE A 102 8.87 10.64 -6.54
N SER A 103 8.18 10.85 -7.67
CA SER A 103 7.13 11.86 -7.78
C SER A 103 5.84 11.34 -7.16
N TYR A 104 5.14 12.18 -6.39
CA TYR A 104 3.87 11.78 -5.77
C TYR A 104 2.86 11.27 -6.80
N SER A 105 2.63 12.01 -7.89
CA SER A 105 1.57 11.68 -8.85
C SER A 105 2.00 10.73 -9.97
N GLU A 106 3.29 10.40 -10.07
CA GLU A 106 3.82 9.70 -11.25
C GLU A 106 4.57 8.40 -10.96
N THR A 107 4.56 7.95 -9.70
CA THR A 107 5.01 6.57 -9.42
C THR A 107 4.13 5.56 -10.16
N PRO A 108 4.67 4.36 -10.48
CA PRO A 108 3.86 3.26 -11.02
C PRO A 108 2.60 2.99 -10.18
N GLY A 109 2.72 2.97 -8.84
CA GLY A 109 1.58 2.78 -7.95
C GLY A 109 0.53 3.88 -8.08
N ALA A 110 0.95 5.15 -8.11
CA ALA A 110 0.05 6.28 -8.30
C ALA A 110 -0.72 6.19 -9.62
N ARG A 111 -0.04 5.86 -10.72
CA ARG A 111 -0.64 5.75 -12.05
C ARG A 111 -1.58 4.54 -12.17
N ILE A 112 -1.21 3.39 -11.60
CA ILE A 112 -2.09 2.21 -11.57
C ILE A 112 -3.35 2.51 -10.75
N PHE A 113 -3.22 3.13 -9.56
CA PHE A 113 -4.40 3.53 -8.78
C PHE A 113 -5.28 4.54 -9.54
N ALA A 114 -4.69 5.58 -10.12
CA ALA A 114 -5.44 6.57 -10.90
C ALA A 114 -6.21 5.92 -12.05
N ARG A 115 -5.62 4.94 -12.74
CA ARG A 115 -6.25 4.18 -13.84
C ARG A 115 -7.34 3.24 -13.36
N ASP A 116 -7.09 2.47 -12.30
CA ASP A 116 -7.87 1.27 -11.98
C ASP A 116 -8.79 1.39 -10.77
N HIS A 117 -8.68 2.43 -9.92
CA HIS A 117 -9.54 2.58 -8.73
C HIS A 117 -11.04 2.56 -9.09
N VAL A 118 -11.42 3.13 -10.23
CA VAL A 118 -12.81 3.15 -10.72
C VAL A 118 -13.40 1.76 -10.98
N LYS A 119 -12.56 0.73 -11.12
CA LYS A 119 -12.99 -0.66 -11.29
C LYS A 119 -13.40 -1.30 -9.96
N VAL A 120 -13.14 -0.66 -8.83
CA VAL A 120 -13.43 -1.21 -7.49
C VAL A 120 -14.85 -0.86 -7.05
N HIS A 121 -15.77 -1.80 -7.27
CA HIS A 121 -17.18 -1.70 -6.89
C HIS A 121 -17.61 -2.78 -5.90
N CYS A 122 -16.67 -3.63 -5.45
CA CYS A 122 -16.93 -4.75 -4.55
C CYS A 122 -15.68 -5.12 -3.73
N SER A 123 -15.85 -5.86 -2.63
CA SER A 123 -14.71 -6.28 -1.80
C SER A 123 -13.75 -7.23 -2.53
N ASN A 124 -14.24 -8.09 -3.42
CA ASN A 124 -13.38 -8.94 -4.26
C ASN A 124 -12.64 -8.13 -5.32
N CYS A 125 -13.26 -7.06 -5.83
CA CYS A 125 -12.68 -6.12 -6.77
C CYS A 125 -11.51 -5.37 -6.11
N MET A 126 -11.68 -4.95 -4.84
CA MET A 126 -10.62 -4.36 -4.03
C MET A 126 -9.47 -5.35 -3.80
N LEU A 127 -9.77 -6.60 -3.41
CA LEU A 127 -8.74 -7.63 -3.27
C LEU A 127 -7.96 -7.86 -4.57
N HIS A 128 -8.65 -7.86 -5.72
CA HIS A 128 -8.02 -8.01 -7.02
C HIS A 128 -7.08 -6.84 -7.35
N LEU A 129 -7.52 -5.58 -7.18
CA LEU A 129 -6.67 -4.41 -7.40
C LEU A 129 -5.46 -4.42 -6.46
N MET A 130 -5.68 -4.65 -5.17
CA MET A 130 -4.62 -4.63 -4.16
C MET A 130 -3.62 -5.79 -4.31
N ARG A 131 -4.00 -6.87 -5.01
CA ARG A 131 -3.09 -7.96 -5.39
C ARG A 131 -2.62 -7.87 -6.84
N SER A 132 -2.93 -6.79 -7.55
CA SER A 132 -2.57 -6.68 -8.97
C SER A 132 -1.06 -6.61 -9.15
N ASN A 133 -0.59 -7.45 -10.07
CA ASN A 133 0.76 -7.42 -10.60
C ASN A 133 0.74 -8.14 -11.96
N ASN A 134 0.99 -7.37 -13.01
CA ASN A 134 1.11 -7.87 -14.38
C ASN A 134 2.36 -7.26 -15.04
N TYR A 135 3.46 -7.21 -14.28
CA TYR A 135 4.64 -6.39 -14.61
C TYR A 135 5.27 -6.65 -15.99
N THR A 136 5.09 -7.85 -16.56
CA THR A 136 5.61 -8.18 -17.89
C THR A 136 4.80 -7.58 -19.03
N ARG A 137 3.57 -7.10 -18.76
CA ARG A 137 2.62 -6.57 -19.76
C ARG A 137 2.10 -5.17 -19.44
N ASP A 138 2.07 -4.78 -18.16
CA ASP A 138 1.57 -3.47 -17.75
C ASP A 138 2.56 -2.35 -18.17
N PRO A 139 2.13 -1.36 -18.96
CA PRO A 139 2.99 -0.23 -19.33
C PRO A 139 3.57 0.54 -18.14
N GLU A 140 2.84 0.61 -17.01
CA GLU A 140 3.30 1.32 -15.81
C GLU A 140 4.42 0.56 -15.08
N ALA A 141 4.64 -0.72 -15.41
CA ALA A 141 5.72 -1.51 -14.82
C ALA A 141 7.09 -1.27 -15.48
N ARG A 142 7.12 -0.56 -16.61
CA ARG A 142 8.34 -0.33 -17.40
C ARG A 142 9.36 0.51 -16.64
N CYS A 143 10.64 0.21 -16.86
CA CYS A 143 11.76 1.04 -16.43
C CYS A 143 12.86 1.05 -17.49
N ASP A 144 13.78 2.01 -17.37
CA ASP A 144 15.05 1.99 -18.12
C ASP A 144 15.99 0.95 -17.49
N CYS A 145 15.67 -0.31 -17.76
CA CYS A 145 16.23 -1.49 -17.11
C CYS A 145 16.25 -2.66 -18.11
N THR A 146 16.94 -3.76 -17.76
CA THR A 146 16.94 -5.00 -18.55
C THR A 146 16.60 -6.17 -17.64
N PRO A 147 15.49 -6.90 -17.86
CA PRO A 147 14.43 -6.63 -18.85
C PRO A 147 13.75 -5.26 -18.63
N PRO A 148 13.02 -4.70 -19.63
CA PRO A 148 12.51 -3.31 -19.61
C PRO A 148 11.27 -3.12 -18.72
N TYR A 149 11.21 -3.86 -17.62
CA TYR A 149 10.17 -3.83 -16.60
C TYR A 149 10.71 -4.32 -15.27
N SER A 150 10.04 -3.94 -14.18
CA SER A 150 10.31 -4.49 -12.86
C SER A 150 9.04 -4.98 -12.20
N ALA A 151 9.10 -6.17 -11.59
CA ALA A 151 8.04 -6.70 -10.76
C ALA A 151 7.82 -5.91 -9.45
N GLU A 152 8.68 -4.94 -9.16
CA GLU A 152 8.48 -3.93 -8.11
C GLU A 152 7.39 -2.92 -8.48
N ASN A 153 7.26 -2.60 -9.77
CA ASN A 153 6.39 -1.54 -10.26
C ASN A 153 4.95 -2.04 -10.45
N ALA A 154 4.32 -2.43 -9.35
CA ALA A 154 2.94 -2.89 -9.28
C ALA A 154 2.32 -2.53 -7.91
N ILE A 155 1.00 -2.67 -7.76
CA ILE A 155 0.36 -2.49 -6.43
C ILE A 155 0.86 -3.56 -5.45
N SER A 156 0.99 -4.81 -5.91
CA SER A 156 1.52 -5.92 -5.12
C SER A 156 2.84 -6.41 -5.69
N ALA A 157 3.94 -5.75 -5.32
CA ALA A 157 5.29 -6.06 -5.79
C ALA A 157 5.68 -7.55 -5.60
N ARG A 158 6.46 -8.08 -6.56
CA ARG A 158 7.04 -9.44 -6.59
C ARG A 158 8.53 -9.36 -6.97
N SER A 159 9.34 -8.68 -6.16
CA SER A 159 10.75 -8.45 -6.49
C SER A 159 11.55 -9.75 -6.63
N ASP A 160 11.03 -10.88 -6.13
CA ASP A 160 11.59 -12.23 -6.29
C ASP A 160 11.52 -12.77 -7.73
N LEU A 161 10.68 -12.17 -8.59
CA LEU A 161 10.52 -12.55 -9.99
C LEU A 161 11.38 -11.72 -10.96
N ASN A 162 12.11 -10.74 -10.43
CA ASN A 162 13.07 -9.98 -11.22
C ASN A 162 14.32 -10.84 -11.47
N PRO A 163 14.87 -10.92 -12.70
CA PRO A 163 16.09 -11.68 -12.94
C PRO A 163 17.28 -11.20 -12.08
N VAL A 164 18.00 -12.13 -11.46
CA VAL A 164 19.20 -11.84 -10.65
C VAL A 164 20.27 -11.10 -11.45
N ASN A 165 20.40 -11.44 -12.73
CA ASN A 165 21.34 -10.84 -13.67
C ASN A 165 20.75 -9.64 -14.44
N GLY A 166 19.59 -9.13 -14.03
CA GLY A 166 19.00 -7.95 -14.61
C GLY A 166 19.76 -6.67 -14.27
N THR A 167 19.68 -5.68 -15.15
CA THR A 167 20.26 -4.35 -14.95
C THR A 167 19.16 -3.39 -14.54
N TYR A 168 19.29 -2.79 -13.36
CA TYR A 168 18.27 -1.90 -12.80
C TYR A 168 18.89 -0.55 -12.43
N PRO A 169 18.22 0.58 -12.69
CA PRO A 169 18.76 1.91 -12.40
C PRO A 169 18.82 2.18 -10.89
N MET A 170 18.04 1.44 -10.10
CA MET A 170 17.96 1.55 -8.65
C MET A 170 17.83 0.16 -8.03
N LYS A 171 18.53 -0.10 -6.92
CA LYS A 171 18.54 -1.41 -6.25
C LYS A 171 17.14 -1.92 -5.88
N MET A 172 16.22 -1.01 -5.55
CA MET A 172 14.84 -1.36 -5.20
C MET A 172 14.03 -1.95 -6.36
N LEU A 173 14.42 -1.68 -7.61
CA LEU A 173 13.77 -2.26 -8.79
C LEU A 173 14.27 -3.67 -9.12
N GLY A 174 15.33 -4.16 -8.45
CA GLY A 174 15.99 -5.41 -8.78
C GLY A 174 15.45 -6.65 -8.06
N HIS A 175 16.18 -7.76 -8.21
CA HIS A 175 15.91 -9.04 -7.53
C HIS A 175 16.10 -8.94 -6.02
N ARG A 176 15.04 -9.23 -5.25
CA ARG A 176 15.07 -9.18 -3.79
C ARG A 176 14.10 -10.18 -3.20
N SER A 177 14.41 -10.72 -2.02
CA SER A 177 13.44 -11.42 -1.18
C SER A 177 12.49 -10.41 -0.51
N HIS A 178 11.74 -9.68 -1.33
CA HIS A 178 10.90 -8.55 -0.96
C HIS A 178 9.67 -8.47 -1.88
N GLY A 179 8.59 -7.90 -1.37
CA GLY A 179 7.35 -7.70 -2.09
C GLY A 179 6.18 -7.51 -1.14
N ALA A 180 4.99 -7.39 -1.69
CA ALA A 180 3.78 -7.40 -0.87
C ALA A 180 3.52 -8.82 -0.35
N THR A 181 3.30 -8.97 0.95
CA THR A 181 3.14 -10.27 1.62
C THR A 181 1.73 -10.55 2.09
N ASP A 182 0.80 -9.61 1.96
CA ASP A 182 -0.60 -9.80 2.30
C ASP A 182 -1.52 -8.80 1.57
N VAL A 183 -2.82 -8.97 1.78
CA VAL A 183 -3.80 -7.89 1.63
C VAL A 183 -4.85 -8.03 2.73
N LYS A 184 -5.35 -6.92 3.26
CA LYS A 184 -6.48 -6.85 4.19
C LYS A 184 -7.51 -5.87 3.64
N VAL A 185 -8.78 -6.26 3.61
CA VAL A 185 -9.88 -5.45 3.10
C VAL A 185 -11.04 -5.49 4.08
N THR A 186 -11.48 -4.32 4.54
CA THR A 186 -12.73 -4.17 5.28
C THR A 186 -13.70 -3.26 4.51
N SER A 187 -14.93 -3.19 4.99
CA SER A 187 -15.98 -2.31 4.48
C SER A 187 -16.80 -1.81 5.67
N ASN A 188 -17.69 -0.85 5.47
CA ASN A 188 -18.59 -0.40 6.55
C ASN A 188 -19.37 -1.56 7.20
N GLN A 189 -19.79 -2.56 6.40
CA GLN A 189 -20.50 -3.73 6.92
C GLN A 189 -19.59 -4.64 7.74
N LEU A 190 -18.39 -4.95 7.23
CA LEU A 190 -17.44 -5.81 7.91
C LEU A 190 -16.88 -5.15 9.18
N PHE A 191 -16.57 -3.86 9.12
CA PHE A 191 -16.06 -3.07 10.23
C PHE A 191 -17.00 -3.09 11.44
N LYS A 192 -18.32 -2.97 11.22
CA LYS A 192 -19.34 -3.08 12.28
C LYS A 192 -19.34 -4.44 12.99
N GLN A 193 -18.83 -5.48 12.34
CA GLN A 193 -18.70 -6.82 12.88
C GLN A 193 -17.26 -7.13 13.34
N LEU A 194 -16.38 -6.13 13.32
CA LEU A 194 -14.93 -6.25 13.53
C LEU A 194 -14.24 -7.21 12.54
N GLN A 195 -14.83 -7.45 11.38
CA GLN A 195 -14.31 -8.40 10.39
C GLN A 195 -13.50 -7.70 9.29
N PHE A 196 -12.69 -8.51 8.60
CA PHE A 196 -12.00 -8.13 7.38
C PHE A 196 -11.74 -9.38 6.54
N LYS A 197 -11.64 -9.22 5.22
CA LYS A 197 -11.08 -10.25 4.34
C LYS A 197 -9.57 -10.12 4.35
N ALA A 198 -8.86 -11.24 4.35
CA ALA A 198 -7.41 -11.27 4.25
C ALA A 198 -6.93 -12.35 3.29
N VAL A 199 -5.81 -12.09 2.63
CA VAL A 199 -5.01 -13.11 1.92
C VAL A 199 -3.58 -12.97 2.42
N ALA A 200 -3.00 -14.06 2.90
CA ALA A 200 -1.58 -14.12 3.26
C ALA A 200 -0.75 -14.58 2.06
N GLY A 201 0.47 -14.07 1.97
CA GLY A 201 1.47 -14.41 0.98
C GLY A 201 1.50 -13.52 -0.28
N PRO A 202 2.62 -13.59 -1.04
CA PRO A 202 2.79 -12.83 -2.27
C PRO A 202 1.68 -13.04 -3.29
N THR A 203 1.41 -12.03 -4.11
CA THR A 203 0.41 -12.16 -5.18
C THR A 203 0.80 -13.22 -6.20
N GLN A 204 -0.18 -13.93 -6.73
CA GLN A 204 -0.01 -14.83 -7.87
C GLN A 204 -0.15 -14.08 -9.21
N GLY A 205 -0.23 -12.75 -9.17
CA GLY A 205 -0.46 -11.89 -10.33
C GLY A 205 -1.92 -11.52 -10.51
N SER A 206 -2.19 -10.53 -11.36
CA SER A 206 -3.57 -10.07 -11.65
C SER A 206 -4.45 -11.23 -12.14
N ASP A 207 -3.88 -12.14 -12.93
CA ASP A 207 -4.61 -13.22 -13.59
C ASP A 207 -4.11 -14.61 -13.13
N ASN A 208 -3.51 -14.69 -11.93
CA ASN A 208 -2.77 -15.85 -11.43
C ASN A 208 -1.57 -16.29 -12.31
N SER A 209 -1.10 -15.40 -13.19
CA SER A 209 -0.04 -15.68 -14.16
C SER A 209 1.36 -15.87 -13.58
N LEU A 210 1.60 -15.41 -12.36
CA LEU A 210 2.91 -15.47 -11.69
C LEU A 210 3.09 -16.74 -10.84
N GLY A 211 1.98 -17.43 -10.53
CA GLY A 211 1.97 -18.57 -9.62
C GLY A 211 2.33 -18.21 -8.16
N PRO A 212 2.19 -19.19 -7.24
CA PRO A 212 2.56 -18.99 -5.84
C PRO A 212 4.07 -18.85 -5.67
N PHE A 213 4.49 -18.02 -4.72
CA PHE A 213 5.86 -18.05 -4.22
C PHE A 213 6.06 -19.32 -3.37
N CYS A 214 7.17 -20.03 -3.60
CA CYS A 214 7.60 -21.17 -2.79
C CYS A 214 9.07 -21.01 -2.40
N TRP A 215 9.40 -21.14 -1.11
CA TRP A 215 10.78 -21.04 -0.63
C TRP A 215 11.69 -22.03 -1.34
N SER A 216 11.30 -23.31 -1.40
CA SER A 216 12.03 -24.41 -2.02
C SER A 216 12.33 -24.24 -3.51
N LYS A 217 11.57 -23.36 -4.19
CA LYS A 217 11.73 -23.05 -5.62
C LYS A 217 12.42 -21.71 -5.88
N SER A 218 12.72 -20.97 -4.82
CA SER A 218 13.41 -19.68 -4.90
C SER A 218 14.90 -19.85 -4.66
N ASP A 219 15.70 -18.94 -5.20
CA ASP A 219 17.14 -18.88 -4.92
C ASP A 219 17.45 -18.34 -3.50
N PHE A 220 16.41 -18.06 -2.70
CA PHE A 220 16.50 -17.61 -1.32
C PHE A 220 16.44 -18.76 -0.30
N ASN A 221 16.03 -19.98 -0.71
CA ASN A 221 15.78 -21.12 0.18
C ASN A 221 16.89 -21.32 1.23
N ASP A 222 18.13 -21.41 0.76
CA ASP A 222 19.27 -21.72 1.63
C ASP A 222 19.99 -20.45 2.12
N LYS A 223 19.47 -19.26 1.77
CA LYS A 223 20.07 -17.95 2.09
C LYS A 223 19.32 -17.21 3.20
N VAL A 224 18.03 -17.49 3.36
CA VAL A 224 17.14 -16.77 4.28
C VAL A 224 16.42 -17.77 5.17
N SER A 225 16.57 -17.63 6.50
CA SER A 225 15.80 -18.45 7.43
C SER A 225 14.31 -18.12 7.32
N HIS A 226 13.50 -19.16 7.20
CA HIS A 226 12.05 -19.08 7.09
C HIS A 226 11.37 -20.17 7.93
N LEU A 227 11.97 -20.48 9.10
CA LEU A 227 11.45 -21.47 10.04
C LEU A 227 10.01 -21.13 10.44
N GLY A 228 9.11 -22.12 10.33
CA GLY A 228 7.69 -21.97 10.65
C GLY A 228 6.85 -21.37 9.52
N HIS A 229 7.45 -20.93 8.41
CA HIS A 229 6.69 -20.60 7.21
C HIS A 229 6.21 -21.88 6.49
N PRO A 230 5.05 -21.84 5.82
CA PRO A 230 4.75 -22.81 4.79
C PRO A 230 5.79 -22.69 3.67
N ASP A 231 6.09 -23.80 2.99
CA ASP A 231 6.98 -23.74 1.82
C ASP A 231 6.38 -22.87 0.72
N CYS A 232 5.14 -23.17 0.30
CA CYS A 232 4.42 -22.42 -0.73
C CYS A 232 3.28 -21.57 -0.16
N PHE A 233 3.21 -20.31 -0.59
CA PHE A 233 2.16 -19.37 -0.23
C PHE A 233 1.01 -19.37 -1.25
N ASN A 234 0.24 -20.46 -1.25
CA ASN A 234 -0.93 -20.62 -2.12
C ASN A 234 -2.25 -20.51 -1.33
N PHE A 235 -2.47 -19.37 -0.69
CA PHE A 235 -3.65 -19.15 0.16
C PHE A 235 -4.77 -18.43 -0.57
N LYS A 236 -6.00 -18.91 -0.35
CA LYS A 236 -7.23 -18.23 -0.80
C LYS A 236 -7.59 -17.11 0.18
N PRO A 237 -8.36 -16.09 -0.25
CA PRO A 237 -8.93 -15.11 0.65
C PRO A 237 -9.82 -15.78 1.71
N VAL A 238 -9.64 -15.37 2.96
CA VAL A 238 -10.47 -15.77 4.09
C VAL A 238 -11.20 -14.56 4.65
N LEU A 239 -12.41 -14.77 5.15
CA LEU A 239 -13.09 -13.81 6.01
C LEU A 239 -12.61 -14.07 7.44
N HIS A 240 -11.91 -13.11 8.05
CA HIS A 240 -11.47 -13.24 9.44
C HIS A 240 -12.69 -13.25 10.35
N GLN A 241 -12.73 -14.24 11.24
CA GLN A 241 -13.70 -14.35 12.32
C GLN A 241 -12.92 -14.38 13.63
N TRP A 242 -13.31 -13.52 14.57
CA TRP A 242 -12.77 -13.59 15.92
C TRP A 242 -13.26 -14.87 16.58
N SER A 243 -12.32 -15.69 17.05
CA SER A 243 -12.60 -16.74 18.02
C SER A 243 -12.30 -16.19 19.41
N LEU A 244 -13.19 -16.50 20.36
CA LEU A 244 -12.98 -16.24 21.78
C LEU A 244 -11.93 -17.20 22.35
#